data_AF-A0AAD6EV34-F1
#
_entry.id   AF-A0AAD6EV34-F1
#
_cell.length_a   1.000
_cell.length_b   1.000
_cell.length_c   1.000
_cell.angle_alpha   90.00
_cell.angle_beta   90.00
_cell.angle_gamma   90.00
#
_symmetry.space_group_name_H-M   'P 1'
#
loop_
_entity.id
_entity.type
_entity.pdbx_description
1 polymer ?
#
loop_
_entity_poly.entity_id
_entity_poly.type
_entity_poly.pdbx_seq_one_letter_code
_entity_poly.pdbx_strand_id
1 'polypeptide(L)'
;MRDQPKKVLLSRFLISLLHYGGVPSEFFLGLLSSALEEIETCVTDRNVAIKVVKNHSELDDYDLLLTMLDAGVPLCEPYLQYRLKDIITEKYKVLQEGKIPISNTYFLRGTADPTGTLSLNQVCVVSDEGQLSGDVLLYKYPGLHSSDIYKLQAVCLPEWEEIVGDSKYGIFFSTAGPCSLVDKMVNNNSGGDVYWVSQNPELLKKFTPSLPRLAPEENMSKKDSEQHIPSNMKKDEVESCEPSYAIGTAADCWLACMDHVLTCNLLGEEARNIMETKMEQLVNIYDDALDAAKTVKKVQVPNCLLVDLYPHFMDQKPKEKTYHSTSILGEIYDKVESFKSKMQKLQLIKMPLPSYRVVQKSCMDKWGYHFDQYLTEMSQVVGSVSDKNVSDINKTYQEVIDKYKEILYGGVKEFKRSTRLNFEIYDEACAIYKLDYDKTCEMRMAGYCWFAWHVAGEALCELCQLSRLGFII
;
A
#
# COMPACT_ATOMS: atom_id res chain seq x y z
N MET A 1 -1.19 19.02 8.52
CA MET A 1 -0.17 18.43 7.63
C MET A 1 -0.90 17.98 6.39
N ARG A 2 -0.51 18.50 5.21
CA ARG A 2 -1.13 18.15 3.93
C ARG A 2 -0.72 16.71 3.62
N ASP A 3 -1.69 15.82 3.42
CA ASP A 3 -1.44 14.45 2.96
C ASP A 3 -0.68 14.52 1.63
N GLN A 4 0.64 14.35 1.66
CA GLN A 4 1.36 14.00 0.44
C GLN A 4 0.76 12.67 -0.03
N PRO A 5 0.23 12.59 -1.26
CA PRO A 5 -0.31 11.35 -1.75
C PRO A 5 0.79 10.30 -1.75
N LYS A 6 0.47 9.14 -1.18
CA LYS A 6 1.32 7.95 -1.24
C LYS A 6 1.74 7.72 -2.70
N LYS A 7 2.97 7.24 -2.93
CA LYS A 7 3.47 6.92 -4.28
C LYS A 7 2.39 6.15 -5.05
N VAL A 8 2.05 6.61 -6.25
CA VAL A 8 1.03 5.95 -7.06
C VAL A 8 1.53 4.60 -7.54
N LEU A 9 0.72 3.57 -7.30
CA LEU A 9 0.99 2.19 -7.69
C LEU A 9 0.08 1.81 -8.85
N LEU A 10 0.62 1.10 -9.83
CA LEU A 10 -0.16 0.35 -10.80
C LEU A 10 -0.93 -0.76 -10.08
N SER A 11 -2.07 -1.18 -10.60
CA SER A 11 -2.77 -2.39 -10.14
C SER A 11 -2.52 -3.53 -11.11
N ARG A 12 -2.66 -4.78 -10.65
CA ARG A 12 -2.60 -5.96 -11.53
C ARG A 12 -3.57 -5.87 -12.72
N PHE A 13 -4.78 -5.34 -12.51
CA PHE A 13 -5.75 -5.11 -13.59
C PHE A 13 -5.24 -4.09 -14.60
N LEU A 14 -4.70 -2.96 -14.14
CA LEU A 14 -4.17 -1.92 -15.02
C LEU A 14 -2.92 -2.41 -15.77
N ILE A 15 -2.04 -3.18 -15.13
CA ILE A 15 -0.88 -3.80 -15.81
C ILE A 15 -1.36 -4.71 -16.93
N SER A 16 -2.34 -5.60 -16.67
CA SER A 16 -2.90 -6.47 -17.69
C SER A 16 -3.53 -5.70 -18.85
N LEU A 17 -4.30 -4.65 -18.57
CA LEU A 17 -4.95 -3.82 -19.59
C LEU A 17 -3.93 -3.03 -20.44
N LEU A 18 -2.91 -2.45 -19.80
CA LEU A 18 -1.85 -1.74 -20.51
C LEU A 18 -1.03 -2.68 -21.38
N HIS A 19 -0.73 -3.88 -20.88
CA HIS A 19 -0.01 -4.90 -21.66
C HIS A 19 -0.84 -5.40 -22.84
N TYR A 20 -2.13 -5.69 -22.63
CA TYR A 20 -3.07 -6.01 -23.70
C TYR A 20 -3.16 -4.89 -24.75
N GLY A 21 -3.09 -3.62 -24.32
CA GLY A 21 -3.03 -2.44 -25.17
C GLY A 21 -1.66 -2.19 -25.86
N GLY A 22 -0.74 -3.15 -25.81
CA GLY A 22 0.54 -3.11 -26.55
C GLY A 22 1.75 -2.57 -25.78
N VAL A 23 1.61 -2.28 -24.48
CA VAL A 23 2.78 -1.91 -23.66
C VAL A 23 3.66 -3.14 -23.45
N PRO A 24 4.95 -3.11 -23.80
CA PRO A 24 5.82 -4.27 -23.77
C PRO A 24 6.20 -4.69 -22.34
N SER A 25 6.44 -5.98 -22.13
CA SER A 25 6.77 -6.57 -20.82
C SER A 25 7.98 -5.92 -20.16
N GLU A 26 8.99 -5.54 -20.96
CA GLU A 26 10.23 -4.91 -20.50
C GLU A 26 9.99 -3.61 -19.74
N PHE A 27 8.93 -2.88 -20.08
CA PHE A 27 8.55 -1.65 -19.37
C PHE A 27 8.21 -1.95 -17.89
N PHE A 28 7.30 -2.90 -17.66
CA PHE A 28 6.88 -3.26 -16.31
C PHE A 28 8.01 -3.94 -15.52
N LEU A 29 8.80 -4.79 -16.18
CA LEU A 29 9.94 -5.44 -15.55
C LEU A 29 11.05 -4.45 -15.19
N GLY A 30 11.21 -3.35 -15.94
CA GLY A 30 12.12 -2.26 -15.62
C GLY A 30 11.68 -1.46 -14.39
N LEU A 31 10.38 -1.15 -14.30
CA LEU A 31 9.80 -0.54 -13.09
C LEU A 31 9.96 -1.45 -11.87
N LEU A 32 9.71 -2.75 -12.04
CA LEU A 32 9.90 -3.74 -10.98
C LEU A 32 11.36 -3.83 -10.53
N SER A 33 12.31 -3.91 -11.48
CA SER A 33 13.74 -3.92 -11.18
C SER A 33 14.15 -2.70 -10.34
N SER A 34 13.70 -1.51 -10.73
CA SER A 34 14.00 -0.27 -9.99
C SER A 34 13.45 -0.31 -8.56
N ALA A 35 12.24 -0.86 -8.38
CA ALA A 35 11.65 -1.03 -7.06
C ALA A 35 12.38 -2.07 -6.19
N LEU A 36 12.83 -3.18 -6.79
CA LEU A 36 13.60 -4.22 -6.11
C LEU A 36 15.00 -3.71 -5.70
N GLU A 37 15.64 -2.90 -6.55
CA GLU A 37 16.91 -2.24 -6.21
C GLU A 37 16.76 -1.26 -5.03
N GLU A 38 15.66 -0.48 -4.96
CA GLU A 38 15.36 0.37 -3.79
C GLU A 38 15.20 -0.46 -2.51
N ILE A 39 14.69 -1.71 -2.61
CA ILE A 39 14.55 -2.63 -1.48
C ILE A 39 15.91 -3.22 -1.05
N GLU A 40 16.74 -3.67 -1.99
CA GLU A 40 18.06 -4.24 -1.66
C GLU A 40 19.03 -3.17 -1.12
N THR A 41 18.96 -1.95 -1.66
CA THR A 41 19.76 -0.83 -1.16
C THR A 41 19.31 -0.37 0.23
N CYS A 42 18.05 -0.60 0.61
CA CYS A 42 17.52 -0.23 1.94
C CYS A 42 18.28 -0.89 3.11
N VAL A 43 18.83 -2.09 2.92
CA VAL A 43 19.58 -2.80 3.99
C VAL A 43 21.06 -2.42 4.05
N THR A 44 21.57 -1.68 3.07
CA THR A 44 22.99 -1.31 2.96
C THR A 44 23.21 0.20 3.05
N ASP A 45 22.31 1.01 2.50
CA ASP A 45 22.38 2.47 2.48
C ASP A 45 21.39 3.08 3.48
N ARG A 46 21.96 3.85 4.43
CA ARG A 46 21.20 4.53 5.48
C ARG A 46 20.24 5.60 4.94
N ASN A 47 20.62 6.34 3.91
CA ASN A 47 19.77 7.39 3.35
C ASN A 47 18.52 6.78 2.69
N VAL A 48 18.71 5.65 2.01
CA VAL A 48 17.58 4.87 1.46
C VAL A 48 16.72 4.31 2.59
N ALA A 49 17.33 3.74 3.65
CA ALA A 49 16.59 3.26 4.82
C ALA A 49 15.71 4.36 5.45
N ILE A 50 16.26 5.57 5.64
CA ILE A 50 15.50 6.72 6.15
C ILE A 50 14.33 7.06 5.24
N LYS A 51 14.55 7.11 3.91
CA LYS A 51 13.48 7.36 2.94
C LYS A 51 12.40 6.29 2.99
N VAL A 52 12.77 5.03 3.16
CA VAL A 52 11.83 3.91 3.27
C VAL A 52 11.01 4.01 4.54
N VAL A 53 11.62 4.25 5.70
CA VAL A 53 10.93 4.42 6.98
C VAL A 53 10.00 5.64 6.95
N LYS A 54 10.42 6.77 6.38
CA LYS A 54 9.58 7.97 6.20
C LYS A 54 8.27 7.71 5.44
N ASN A 55 8.28 6.76 4.49
CA ASN A 55 7.07 6.37 3.76
C ASN A 55 6.13 5.44 4.55
N HIS A 56 6.55 4.99 5.74
CA HIS A 56 5.77 4.10 6.63
C HIS A 56 5.55 4.80 7.98
N SER A 57 4.97 6.01 7.95
CA SER A 57 4.66 6.79 9.15
C SER A 57 3.56 6.19 10.03
N GLU A 58 2.90 5.13 9.56
CA GLU A 58 1.84 4.43 10.29
C GLU A 58 2.37 3.36 11.27
N LEU A 59 3.69 3.15 11.31
CA LEU A 59 4.32 2.21 12.25
C LEU A 59 4.32 2.78 13.68
N ASP A 60 3.96 1.96 14.66
CA ASP A 60 3.92 2.35 16.09
C ASP A 60 5.30 2.81 16.62
N ASP A 61 6.39 2.28 16.05
CA ASP A 61 7.78 2.58 16.40
C ASP A 61 8.47 3.54 15.42
N TYR A 62 7.70 4.25 14.59
CA TYR A 62 8.21 5.16 13.57
C TYR A 62 9.25 6.17 14.10
N ASP A 63 8.94 6.87 15.19
CA ASP A 63 9.82 7.89 15.77
C ASP A 63 11.13 7.28 16.30
N LEU A 64 11.06 6.07 16.86
CA LEU A 64 12.22 5.33 17.35
C LEU A 64 13.12 4.92 16.18
N LEU A 65 12.56 4.34 15.12
CA LEU A 65 13.31 3.93 13.93
C LEU A 65 14.02 5.11 13.26
N LEU A 66 13.34 6.26 13.13
CA LEU A 66 13.97 7.48 12.63
C LEU A 66 15.10 7.95 13.54
N THR A 67 14.88 7.97 14.85
CA THR A 67 15.90 8.38 15.83
C THR A 67 17.14 7.49 15.76
N MET A 68 16.96 6.17 15.62
CA MET A 68 18.07 5.21 15.46
C MET A 68 18.87 5.47 14.18
N LEU A 69 18.16 5.70 13.06
CA LEU A 69 18.80 5.98 11.77
C LEU A 69 19.56 7.31 11.80
N ASP A 70 18.97 8.36 12.38
CA ASP A 70 19.59 9.69 12.50
C ASP A 70 20.78 9.69 13.47
N ALA A 71 20.69 8.94 14.58
CA ALA A 71 21.84 8.67 15.46
C ALA A 71 22.96 7.89 14.76
N GLY A 72 22.62 7.21 13.67
CA GLY A 72 23.51 6.37 12.89
C GLY A 72 23.89 5.08 13.60
N VAL A 73 22.92 4.49 14.28
CA VAL A 73 22.94 3.07 14.64
C VAL A 73 23.26 2.24 13.38
N PRO A 74 24.09 1.19 13.47
CA PRO A 74 24.37 0.32 12.32
C PRO A 74 23.10 -0.35 11.78
N LEU A 75 22.93 -0.44 10.45
CA LEU A 75 21.77 -1.11 9.84
C LEU A 75 21.72 -2.63 10.13
N CYS A 76 22.85 -3.21 10.52
CA CYS A 76 22.94 -4.60 10.95
C CYS A 76 22.54 -4.82 12.42
N GLU A 77 22.21 -3.75 13.16
CA GLU A 77 21.67 -3.87 14.52
C GLU A 77 20.40 -4.74 14.48
N PRO A 78 20.35 -5.88 15.22
CA PRO A 78 19.26 -6.85 15.15
C PRO A 78 17.82 -6.31 15.22
N TYR A 79 17.50 -5.36 16.09
CA TYR A 79 16.15 -4.78 16.19
C TYR A 79 15.85 -3.91 14.97
N LEU A 80 16.75 -2.98 14.61
CA LEU A 80 16.59 -2.17 13.39
C LEU A 80 16.49 -3.05 12.13
N GLN A 81 17.34 -4.07 12.01
CA GLN A 81 17.34 -5.02 10.89
C GLN A 81 16.03 -5.82 10.84
N TYR A 82 15.51 -6.25 11.99
CA TYR A 82 14.23 -6.94 12.08
C TYR A 82 13.08 -6.05 11.58
N ARG A 83 13.00 -4.81 12.06
CA ARG A 83 11.96 -3.85 11.64
C ARG A 83 12.07 -3.47 10.16
N LEU A 84 13.30 -3.27 9.66
CA LEU A 84 13.52 -3.08 8.23
C LEU A 84 13.10 -4.30 7.42
N LYS A 85 13.34 -5.52 7.92
CA LYS A 85 12.91 -6.76 7.26
C LYS A 85 11.39 -6.90 7.23
N ASP A 86 10.67 -6.47 8.26
CA ASP A 86 9.20 -6.43 8.26
C ASP A 86 8.69 -5.50 7.15
N ILE A 87 9.21 -4.27 7.08
CA ILE A 87 8.86 -3.29 6.03
C ILE A 87 9.19 -3.85 4.63
N ILE A 88 10.35 -4.48 4.48
CA ILE A 88 10.76 -5.10 3.21
C ILE A 88 9.84 -6.26 2.83
N THR A 89 9.42 -7.07 3.80
CA THR A 89 8.50 -8.19 3.58
C THR A 89 7.13 -7.69 3.13
N GLU A 90 6.62 -6.62 3.74
CA GLU A 90 5.38 -5.95 3.31
C GLU A 90 5.52 -5.43 1.88
N LYS A 91 6.62 -4.74 1.55
CA LYS A 91 6.89 -4.28 0.19
C LYS A 91 6.94 -5.42 -0.83
N TYR A 92 7.58 -6.54 -0.50
CA TYR A 92 7.58 -7.71 -1.38
C TYR A 92 6.16 -8.21 -1.62
N LYS A 93 5.34 -8.30 -0.58
CA LYS A 93 3.92 -8.69 -0.71
C LYS A 93 3.16 -7.74 -1.64
N VAL A 94 3.33 -6.42 -1.47
CA VAL A 94 2.71 -5.41 -2.35
C VAL A 94 3.14 -5.61 -3.82
N LEU A 95 4.43 -5.87 -4.08
CA LEU A 95 4.91 -6.15 -5.43
C LEU A 95 4.36 -7.49 -5.98
N GLN A 96 4.25 -8.53 -5.16
CA GLN A 96 3.66 -9.83 -5.52
C GLN A 96 2.18 -9.71 -5.89
N GLU A 97 1.45 -8.79 -5.24
CA GLU A 97 0.06 -8.45 -5.59
C GLU A 97 -0.06 -7.70 -6.94
N GLY A 98 1.05 -7.45 -7.64
CA GLY A 98 1.08 -6.71 -8.89
C GLY A 98 0.93 -5.20 -8.70
N LYS A 99 1.33 -4.67 -7.54
CA LYS A 99 1.30 -3.22 -7.27
C LYS A 99 2.68 -2.59 -7.44
N ILE A 100 2.95 -2.09 -8.64
CA ILE A 100 4.27 -1.56 -9.01
C ILE A 100 4.27 -0.02 -8.97
N PRO A 101 5.25 0.62 -8.30
CA PRO A 101 5.37 2.07 -8.28
C PRO A 101 5.71 2.62 -9.67
N ILE A 102 5.04 3.72 -10.04
CA ILE A 102 5.27 4.42 -11.30
C ILE A 102 5.41 5.93 -11.06
N SER A 103 6.29 6.58 -11.83
CA SER A 103 6.52 8.03 -11.77
C SER A 103 5.59 8.80 -12.72
N ASN A 104 5.47 10.11 -12.52
CA ASN A 104 4.63 11.03 -13.33
C ASN A 104 3.18 10.57 -13.46
N THR A 105 2.63 10.10 -12.34
CA THR A 105 1.32 9.48 -12.29
C THR A 105 0.61 9.88 -11.00
N TYR A 106 -0.68 10.14 -11.09
CA TYR A 106 -1.48 10.77 -10.04
C TYR A 106 -2.83 10.06 -9.89
N PHE A 107 -3.34 9.98 -8.67
CA PHE A 107 -4.75 9.72 -8.42
C PHE A 107 -5.45 11.06 -8.17
N LEU A 108 -6.39 11.40 -9.04
CA LEU A 108 -7.05 12.71 -9.06
C LEU A 108 -8.55 12.54 -8.88
N ARG A 109 -9.17 13.49 -8.18
CA ARG A 109 -10.64 13.52 -8.09
C ARG A 109 -11.22 14.23 -9.30
N GLY A 110 -12.16 13.57 -9.96
CA GLY A 110 -12.85 14.13 -11.11
C GLY A 110 -13.94 15.11 -10.75
N THR A 111 -14.06 16.17 -11.53
CA THR A 111 -15.11 17.19 -11.45
C THR A 111 -15.41 17.71 -12.85
N ALA A 112 -16.63 18.23 -13.07
CA ALA A 112 -17.00 18.86 -14.33
C ALA A 112 -16.37 20.27 -14.45
N ASP A 113 -16.07 20.70 -15.67
CA ASP A 113 -15.67 22.07 -15.98
C ASP A 113 -16.79 23.07 -15.58
N PRO A 114 -16.55 23.97 -14.61
CA PRO A 114 -17.55 24.95 -14.18
C PRO A 114 -17.78 26.09 -15.18
N THR A 115 -16.85 26.29 -16.12
CA THR A 115 -16.84 27.42 -17.06
C THR A 115 -17.28 27.04 -18.48
N GLY A 116 -17.19 25.76 -18.85
CA GLY A 116 -17.45 25.27 -20.20
C GLY A 116 -16.39 25.69 -21.23
N THR A 117 -15.16 25.96 -20.80
CA THR A 117 -14.06 26.42 -21.66
C THR A 117 -13.33 25.25 -22.33
N LEU A 118 -13.32 24.07 -21.71
CA LEU A 118 -12.58 22.91 -22.23
C LEU A 118 -13.28 22.32 -23.46
N SER A 119 -12.49 21.97 -24.49
CA SER A 119 -12.99 21.22 -25.65
C SER A 119 -13.19 19.74 -25.34
N LEU A 120 -13.94 19.01 -26.18
CA LEU A 120 -14.37 17.62 -25.93
C LEU A 120 -13.25 16.70 -25.40
N ASN A 121 -12.07 16.67 -26.03
CA ASN A 121 -10.95 15.77 -25.65
C ASN A 121 -9.90 16.44 -24.73
N GLN A 122 -10.23 17.60 -24.17
CA GLN A 122 -9.34 18.37 -23.30
C GLN A 122 -9.75 18.21 -21.84
N VAL A 123 -8.74 18.14 -20.97
CA VAL A 123 -8.90 18.11 -19.52
C VAL A 123 -7.98 19.14 -18.89
N CYS A 124 -8.41 19.74 -17.77
CA CYS A 124 -7.50 20.51 -16.92
C CYS A 124 -7.09 19.61 -15.75
N VAL A 125 -5.78 19.38 -15.59
CA VAL A 125 -5.23 18.53 -14.54
C VAL A 125 -4.40 19.37 -13.60
N VAL A 126 -4.73 19.34 -12.31
CA VAL A 126 -4.08 20.14 -11.27
C VAL A 126 -3.35 19.19 -10.33
N SER A 127 -2.03 19.15 -10.42
CA SER A 127 -1.14 18.40 -9.52
C SER A 127 -0.68 19.28 -8.35
N ASP A 128 0.24 18.76 -7.54
CA ASP A 128 0.93 19.53 -6.50
C ASP A 128 1.92 20.57 -7.03
N GLU A 129 2.52 20.29 -8.18
CA GLU A 129 3.48 21.13 -8.91
C GLU A 129 2.81 22.16 -9.82
N GLY A 130 1.50 22.07 -10.01
CA GLY A 130 0.69 23.02 -10.80
C GLY A 130 -0.17 22.33 -11.86
N GLN A 131 -0.55 23.09 -12.89
CA GLN A 131 -1.35 22.54 -13.98
C GLN A 131 -0.47 21.77 -14.98
N LEU A 132 -0.91 20.57 -15.36
CA LEU A 132 -0.21 19.77 -16.37
C LEU A 132 -0.58 20.22 -17.79
N SER A 133 0.36 20.02 -18.73
CA SER A 133 0.15 20.29 -20.15
C SER A 133 0.69 19.15 -21.02
N GLY A 134 -0.03 18.80 -22.07
CA GLY A 134 0.35 17.77 -23.04
C GLY A 134 -0.53 16.51 -22.98
N ASP A 135 -0.14 15.46 -23.69
CA ASP A 135 -0.92 14.22 -23.72
C ASP A 135 -0.89 13.52 -22.36
N VAL A 136 -2.04 12.99 -21.93
CA VAL A 136 -2.19 12.22 -20.69
C VAL A 136 -3.00 10.96 -20.94
N LEU A 137 -2.66 9.88 -20.23
CA LEU A 137 -3.50 8.70 -20.11
C LEU A 137 -4.38 8.84 -18.88
N LEU A 138 -5.65 8.58 -19.04
CA LEU A 138 -6.65 8.59 -17.98
C LEU A 138 -7.26 7.19 -17.87
N TYR A 139 -7.36 6.67 -16.66
CA TYR A 139 -8.04 5.42 -16.36
C TYR A 139 -9.04 5.62 -15.23
N LYS A 140 -10.28 5.18 -15.44
CA LYS A 140 -11.31 5.17 -14.40
C LYS A 140 -11.06 4.01 -13.44
N TYR A 141 -10.77 4.32 -12.18
CA TYR A 141 -10.43 3.30 -11.19
C TYR A 141 -11.65 2.94 -10.33
N PRO A 142 -11.93 1.64 -10.07
CA PRO A 142 -11.41 0.45 -10.75
C PRO A 142 -12.19 0.16 -12.05
N GLY A 143 -11.48 -0.21 -13.12
CA GLY A 143 -12.05 -0.61 -14.41
C GLY A 143 -11.44 -1.91 -14.93
N LEU A 144 -12.24 -2.73 -15.62
CA LEU A 144 -11.82 -4.03 -16.15
C LEU A 144 -11.78 -4.07 -17.68
N HIS A 145 -12.01 -2.96 -18.37
CA HIS A 145 -12.02 -2.93 -19.82
C HIS A 145 -10.99 -1.96 -20.39
N SER A 146 -10.46 -2.26 -21.57
CA SER A 146 -9.47 -1.40 -22.24
C SER A 146 -10.06 -0.05 -22.65
N SER A 147 -11.38 0.01 -22.91
CA SER A 147 -12.11 1.27 -23.13
C SER A 147 -12.17 2.18 -21.91
N ASP A 148 -11.80 1.68 -20.72
CA ASP A 148 -11.77 2.49 -19.51
C ASP A 148 -10.47 3.31 -19.43
N ILE A 149 -9.56 3.12 -20.39
CA ILE A 149 -8.32 3.87 -20.57
C ILE A 149 -8.46 4.81 -21.77
N TYR A 150 -8.22 6.10 -21.54
CA TYR A 150 -8.41 7.17 -22.51
C TYR A 150 -7.11 7.93 -22.71
N LYS A 151 -6.84 8.34 -23.95
CA LYS A 151 -5.78 9.30 -24.27
C LYS A 151 -6.41 10.66 -24.48
N LEU A 152 -6.10 11.60 -23.59
CA LEU A 152 -6.66 12.95 -23.56
C LEU A 152 -5.54 13.99 -23.60
N GLN A 153 -5.90 15.25 -23.84
CA GLN A 153 -4.96 16.36 -23.83
C GLN A 153 -5.14 17.21 -22.57
N ALA A 154 -4.13 17.27 -21.72
CA ALA A 154 -4.07 18.19 -20.60
C ALA A 154 -3.74 19.61 -21.09
N VAL A 155 -4.57 20.58 -20.70
CA VAL A 155 -4.42 21.99 -21.06
C VAL A 155 -4.23 22.82 -19.80
N CYS A 156 -3.22 23.70 -19.82
CA CYS A 156 -3.00 24.68 -18.78
C CYS A 156 -3.84 25.94 -19.07
N LEU A 157 -4.69 26.31 -18.12
CA LEU A 157 -5.55 27.47 -18.12
C LEU A 157 -5.12 28.37 -16.94
N PRO A 158 -4.20 29.33 -17.15
CA PRO A 158 -3.68 30.19 -16.09
C PRO A 158 -4.78 31.01 -15.39
N GLU A 159 -5.82 31.38 -16.14
CA GLU A 159 -6.99 32.12 -15.63
C GLU A 159 -7.79 31.33 -14.57
N TRP A 160 -7.59 30.01 -14.48
CA TRP A 160 -8.26 29.15 -13.51
C TRP A 160 -7.52 29.03 -12.18
N GLU A 161 -6.32 29.59 -12.02
CA GLU A 161 -5.63 29.59 -10.73
C GLU A 161 -6.49 30.28 -9.64
N GLU A 162 -7.25 31.32 -9.99
CA GLU A 162 -8.18 31.99 -9.07
C GLU A 162 -9.46 31.17 -8.79
N ILE A 163 -9.91 30.35 -9.75
CA ILE A 163 -11.14 29.55 -9.67
C ILE A 163 -10.92 28.26 -8.90
N VAL A 164 -9.80 27.60 -9.18
CA VAL A 164 -9.36 26.33 -8.57
C VAL A 164 -8.75 26.60 -7.19
N GLY A 165 -8.20 27.79 -6.98
CA GLY A 165 -7.58 28.21 -5.72
C GLY A 165 -6.45 27.27 -5.29
N ASP A 166 -6.36 27.01 -3.98
CA ASP A 166 -5.37 26.09 -3.39
C ASP A 166 -5.72 24.60 -3.61
N SER A 167 -6.73 24.27 -4.42
CA SER A 167 -7.10 22.86 -4.62
C SER A 167 -6.01 22.13 -5.40
N LYS A 168 -5.52 21.03 -4.82
CA LYS A 168 -4.49 20.15 -5.39
C LYS A 168 -5.11 18.79 -5.66
N TYR A 169 -4.63 18.11 -6.69
CA TYR A 169 -5.04 16.75 -7.08
C TYR A 169 -6.48 16.64 -7.64
N GLY A 170 -6.82 17.55 -8.56
CA GLY A 170 -8.10 17.55 -9.28
C GLY A 170 -7.94 17.32 -10.78
N ILE A 171 -8.95 16.74 -11.41
CA ILE A 171 -9.11 16.69 -12.87
C ILE A 171 -10.48 17.25 -13.26
N PHE A 172 -10.49 18.18 -14.20
CA PHE A 172 -11.69 18.83 -14.73
C PHE A 172 -11.99 18.35 -16.14
N PHE A 173 -13.21 17.87 -16.34
CA PHE A 173 -13.68 17.31 -17.61
C PHE A 173 -14.55 18.30 -18.38
N SER A 174 -14.37 18.37 -19.70
CA SER A 174 -15.18 19.20 -20.58
C SER A 174 -16.67 18.86 -20.49
N THR A 175 -17.49 19.89 -20.35
CA THR A 175 -18.96 19.85 -20.42
C THR A 175 -19.49 20.11 -21.83
N ALA A 176 -18.61 20.28 -22.83
CA ALA A 176 -18.99 20.59 -24.20
C ALA A 176 -19.32 19.32 -25.02
N GLY A 177 -20.47 19.34 -25.71
CA GLY A 177 -20.87 18.32 -26.70
C GLY A 177 -22.11 17.50 -26.31
N PRO A 178 -22.72 16.76 -27.27
CA PRO A 178 -23.99 16.04 -27.06
C PRO A 178 -23.88 14.72 -26.27
N CYS A 179 -22.66 14.19 -26.10
CA CYS A 179 -22.30 13.17 -25.12
C CYS A 179 -20.93 13.56 -24.56
N SER A 180 -20.93 14.40 -23.53
CA SER A 180 -19.69 14.93 -22.96
C SER A 180 -18.84 13.77 -22.39
N LEU A 181 -17.52 13.95 -22.32
CA LEU A 181 -16.63 13.00 -21.65
C LEU A 181 -17.04 12.81 -20.18
N VAL A 182 -17.66 13.84 -19.59
CA VAL A 182 -18.36 13.79 -18.30
C VAL A 182 -19.47 12.74 -18.30
N ASP A 183 -20.35 12.68 -19.29
CA ASP A 183 -21.45 11.68 -19.32
C ASP A 183 -20.95 10.23 -19.41
N LYS A 184 -19.77 10.01 -20.02
CA LYS A 184 -19.13 8.68 -20.14
C LYS A 184 -18.29 8.29 -18.94
N MET A 185 -17.72 9.27 -18.22
CA MET A 185 -16.73 9.02 -17.17
C MET A 185 -17.27 9.29 -15.77
N VAL A 186 -18.06 10.35 -15.64
CA VAL A 186 -18.76 10.82 -14.45
C VAL A 186 -20.22 10.36 -14.60
N ASN A 187 -20.46 9.06 -14.46
CA ASN A 187 -21.83 8.58 -14.26
C ASN A 187 -22.43 9.45 -13.15
N ASN A 188 -23.64 9.99 -13.36
CA ASN A 188 -24.43 10.97 -12.56
C ASN A 188 -24.32 11.05 -11.01
N ASN A 189 -23.47 10.26 -10.35
CA ASN A 189 -22.91 10.54 -9.04
C ASN A 189 -22.09 11.84 -9.06
N SER A 190 -22.70 12.86 -8.51
CA SER A 190 -22.17 14.19 -8.29
C SER A 190 -20.88 14.14 -7.46
N GLY A 191 -19.73 14.25 -8.12
CA GLY A 191 -18.42 14.57 -7.54
C GLY A 191 -17.77 13.47 -6.70
N GLY A 192 -16.49 13.19 -6.99
CA GLY A 192 -15.62 12.43 -6.07
C GLY A 192 -15.03 11.12 -6.60
N ASP A 193 -15.36 10.71 -7.83
CA ASP A 193 -14.70 9.58 -8.49
C ASP A 193 -13.19 9.82 -8.63
N VAL A 194 -12.41 8.74 -8.45
CA VAL A 194 -10.95 8.79 -8.47
C VAL A 194 -10.46 8.24 -9.81
N TYR A 195 -9.64 9.03 -10.48
CA TYR A 195 -9.05 8.70 -11.76
C TYR A 195 -7.55 8.55 -11.63
N TRP A 196 -7.02 7.51 -12.26
CA TRP A 196 -5.59 7.35 -12.44
C TRP A 196 -5.18 8.16 -13.68
N VAL A 197 -4.22 9.06 -13.54
CA VAL A 197 -3.70 9.89 -14.63
C VAL A 197 -2.21 9.70 -14.74
N SER A 198 -1.71 9.39 -15.94
CA SER A 198 -0.28 9.26 -16.19
C SER A 198 0.18 10.14 -17.34
N GLN A 199 1.25 10.87 -17.09
CA GLN A 199 2.02 11.64 -18.08
C GLN A 199 3.35 10.93 -18.39
N ASN A 200 3.45 9.63 -18.11
CA ASN A 200 4.65 8.87 -18.40
C ASN A 200 4.87 8.80 -19.94
N PRO A 201 5.99 9.32 -20.46
CA PRO A 201 6.21 9.42 -21.90
C PRO A 201 6.35 8.07 -22.59
N GLU A 202 6.76 7.02 -21.87
CA GLU A 202 6.85 5.68 -22.45
C GLU A 202 5.46 5.06 -22.62
N LEU A 203 4.57 5.22 -21.64
CA LEU A 203 3.19 4.74 -21.74
C LEU A 203 2.44 5.44 -22.87
N LEU A 204 2.57 6.77 -22.96
CA LEU A 204 1.90 7.57 -23.99
C LEU A 204 2.31 7.23 -25.42
N LYS A 205 3.53 6.69 -25.60
CA LYS A 205 4.08 6.25 -26.88
C LYS A 205 3.71 4.81 -27.23
N LYS A 206 3.72 3.92 -26.24
CA LYS A 206 3.59 2.46 -26.44
C LYS A 206 2.15 1.96 -26.36
N PHE A 207 1.29 2.64 -25.58
CA PHE A 207 -0.10 2.24 -25.42
C PHE A 207 -0.96 2.61 -26.64
N THR A 208 -1.71 1.64 -27.14
CA THR A 208 -2.69 1.81 -28.21
C THR A 208 -4.10 1.67 -27.62
N PRO A 209 -4.93 2.73 -27.60
CA PRO A 209 -6.28 2.65 -27.08
C PRO A 209 -7.17 1.76 -27.95
N SER A 210 -8.02 0.97 -27.32
CA SER A 210 -9.05 0.18 -28.00
C SER A 210 -10.20 1.08 -28.47
N LEU A 211 -10.99 0.60 -29.44
CA LEU A 211 -12.21 1.30 -29.84
C LEU A 211 -13.18 1.41 -28.63
N PRO A 212 -13.87 2.56 -28.46
CA PRO A 212 -14.88 2.71 -27.41
C PRO A 212 -15.99 1.66 -27.55
N ARG A 213 -16.47 1.14 -26.41
CA ARG A 213 -17.67 0.30 -26.39
C ARG A 213 -18.84 1.11 -26.97
N LEU A 214 -19.56 0.52 -27.92
CA LEU A 214 -20.90 1.01 -28.26
C LEU A 214 -21.75 0.84 -27.00
N ALA A 215 -22.36 1.92 -26.51
CA ALA A 215 -23.29 1.82 -25.40
C ALA A 215 -24.35 0.76 -25.76
N PRO A 216 -24.77 -0.10 -24.82
CA PRO A 216 -25.94 -0.94 -25.04
C PRO A 216 -27.05 -0.01 -25.50
N GLU A 217 -27.69 -0.30 -26.63
CA GLU A 217 -28.90 0.41 -27.03
C GLU A 217 -29.83 0.38 -25.83
N GLU A 218 -30.09 1.56 -25.25
CA GLU A 218 -31.11 1.70 -24.24
C GLU A 218 -32.41 1.23 -24.89
N ASN A 219 -32.78 -0.02 -24.62
CA ASN A 219 -34.17 -0.41 -24.68
C ASN A 219 -34.85 0.46 -23.63
N MET A 220 -35.27 1.64 -24.09
CA MET A 220 -36.19 2.57 -23.45
C MET A 220 -37.54 1.86 -23.30
N SER A 221 -37.57 0.79 -22.50
CA SER A 221 -38.76 0.44 -21.76
C SER A 221 -38.98 1.61 -20.80
N LYS A 222 -40.00 2.41 -21.13
CA LYS A 222 -40.52 3.48 -20.29
C LYS A 222 -40.61 2.93 -18.86
N LYS A 223 -39.70 3.36 -17.98
CA LYS A 223 -39.89 3.20 -16.53
C LYS A 223 -40.96 4.19 -16.14
N ASP A 224 -42.20 3.72 -16.09
CA ASP A 224 -43.27 4.44 -15.42
C ASP A 224 -42.80 4.75 -14.00
N SER A 225 -42.61 6.04 -13.77
CA SER A 225 -42.20 6.59 -12.49
C SER A 225 -43.43 6.73 -11.62
N GLU A 226 -43.99 5.61 -11.15
CA GLU A 226 -44.96 5.66 -10.06
C GLU A 226 -44.23 5.57 -8.73
N GLN A 227 -43.83 6.74 -8.23
CA GLN A 227 -43.46 6.93 -6.82
C GLN A 227 -44.73 6.82 -5.97
N HIS A 228 -45.20 5.61 -5.69
CA HIS A 228 -46.07 5.38 -4.55
C HIS A 228 -45.20 5.28 -3.30
N ILE A 229 -45.12 6.37 -2.53
CA ILE A 229 -44.61 6.35 -1.15
C ILE A 229 -45.76 5.81 -0.28
N PRO A 230 -45.67 4.61 0.32
CA PRO A 230 -46.58 4.24 1.39
C PRO A 230 -45.98 4.83 2.67
N SER A 231 -46.61 5.87 3.18
CA SER A 231 -46.46 6.31 4.56
C SER A 231 -46.90 5.19 5.50
N ASN A 232 -45.97 4.37 5.95
CA ASN A 232 -45.99 3.77 7.28
C ASN A 232 -44.63 3.13 7.58
N MET A 233 -43.86 3.81 8.45
CA MET A 233 -42.70 3.25 9.12
C MET A 233 -43.11 1.99 9.88
N LYS A 234 -42.60 0.84 9.45
CA LYS A 234 -42.36 -0.28 10.36
C LYS A 234 -40.85 -0.40 10.54
N LYS A 235 -40.42 -0.12 11.77
CA LYS A 235 -39.17 -0.67 12.31
C LYS A 235 -39.35 -2.19 12.35
N ASP A 236 -38.28 -2.92 12.10
CA ASP A 236 -38.18 -4.39 12.08
C ASP A 236 -38.27 -5.00 10.68
N GLU A 237 -37.24 -4.77 9.86
CA GLU A 237 -36.74 -5.71 8.84
C GLU A 237 -35.34 -5.26 8.40
N VAL A 238 -34.35 -5.43 9.30
CA VAL A 238 -32.95 -5.55 8.86
C VAL A 238 -32.81 -6.99 8.37
N GLU A 239 -33.33 -7.25 7.16
CA GLU A 239 -32.95 -8.46 6.45
C GLU A 239 -31.42 -8.42 6.30
N SER A 240 -30.78 -9.43 6.89
CA SER A 240 -29.36 -9.71 6.78
C SER A 240 -28.90 -9.54 5.34
N CYS A 241 -28.20 -8.43 5.06
CA CYS A 241 -27.60 -8.15 3.77
C CYS A 241 -26.42 -9.12 3.63
N GLU A 242 -26.67 -10.33 3.13
CA GLU A 242 -25.60 -11.25 2.77
C GLU A 242 -24.69 -10.55 1.75
N PRO A 243 -23.37 -10.46 2.02
CA PRO A 243 -22.46 -9.80 1.11
C PRO A 243 -22.48 -10.53 -0.25
N SER A 244 -22.85 -9.82 -1.32
CA SER A 244 -22.68 -10.36 -2.66
C SER A 244 -21.19 -10.37 -3.02
N TYR A 245 -20.61 -11.56 -3.09
CA TYR A 245 -19.22 -11.77 -3.53
C TYR A 245 -19.05 -11.61 -5.06
N ALA A 246 -20.09 -11.18 -5.78
CA ALA A 246 -20.07 -11.12 -7.24
C ALA A 246 -18.98 -10.20 -7.80
N ILE A 247 -18.70 -9.06 -7.15
CA ILE A 247 -17.64 -8.12 -7.56
C ILE A 247 -16.27 -8.82 -7.55
N GLY A 248 -15.92 -9.45 -6.42
CA GLY A 248 -14.63 -10.13 -6.25
C GLY A 248 -14.51 -11.35 -7.17
N THR A 249 -15.57 -12.16 -7.25
CA THR A 249 -15.58 -13.35 -8.11
C THR A 249 -15.47 -12.99 -9.59
N ALA A 250 -16.20 -11.97 -10.07
CA ALA A 250 -16.13 -11.53 -11.45
C ALA A 250 -14.73 -10.99 -11.78
N ALA A 251 -14.14 -10.17 -10.92
CA ALA A 251 -12.80 -9.62 -11.09
C ALA A 251 -11.71 -10.72 -11.09
N ASP A 252 -11.80 -11.69 -10.18
CA ASP A 252 -10.88 -12.83 -10.11
C ASP A 252 -10.97 -13.71 -11.37
N CYS A 253 -12.19 -14.03 -11.83
CA CYS A 253 -12.41 -14.80 -13.05
C CYS A 253 -11.91 -14.04 -14.28
N TRP A 254 -12.18 -12.73 -14.35
CA TRP A 254 -11.70 -11.88 -15.44
C TRP A 254 -10.18 -11.88 -15.51
N LEU A 255 -9.50 -11.78 -14.36
CA LEU A 255 -8.05 -11.75 -14.32
C LEU A 255 -7.43 -13.09 -14.77
N ALA A 256 -8.05 -14.22 -14.39
CA ALA A 256 -7.64 -15.53 -14.87
C ALA A 256 -7.86 -15.71 -16.38
N CYS A 257 -8.99 -15.22 -16.92
CA CYS A 257 -9.23 -15.21 -18.37
C CYS A 257 -8.23 -14.33 -19.12
N MET A 258 -7.96 -13.13 -18.62
CA MET A 258 -6.99 -12.20 -19.19
C MET A 258 -5.58 -12.81 -19.19
N ASP A 259 -5.20 -13.51 -18.13
CA ASP A 259 -3.92 -14.22 -18.05
C ASP A 259 -3.76 -15.25 -19.18
N HIS A 260 -4.82 -16.03 -19.45
CA HIS A 260 -4.82 -16.97 -20.57
C HIS A 260 -4.70 -16.27 -21.92
N VAL A 261 -5.40 -15.14 -22.12
CA VAL A 261 -5.29 -14.35 -23.36
C VAL A 261 -3.86 -13.83 -23.57
N LEU A 262 -3.20 -13.37 -22.49
CA LEU A 262 -1.84 -12.83 -22.55
C LEU A 262 -0.74 -13.90 -22.70
N THR A 263 -0.96 -15.11 -22.17
CA THR A 263 0.01 -16.21 -22.26
C THR A 263 -0.12 -17.01 -23.55
N CYS A 264 -1.32 -17.12 -24.09
CA CYS A 264 -1.62 -18.04 -25.17
C CYS A 264 -1.50 -17.40 -26.56
N ASN A 265 -0.26 -17.29 -27.02
CA ASN A 265 0.06 -17.27 -28.46
C ASN A 265 -0.34 -18.59 -29.17
N LEU A 266 -0.73 -19.62 -28.41
CA LEU A 266 -0.98 -21.01 -28.87
C LEU A 266 -2.46 -21.41 -28.94
N LEU A 267 -3.38 -20.58 -28.46
CA LEU A 267 -4.81 -20.82 -28.63
C LEU A 267 -5.21 -20.34 -30.02
N GLY A 268 -5.87 -21.22 -30.79
CA GLY A 268 -6.48 -20.83 -32.06
C GLY A 268 -7.40 -19.62 -31.88
N GLU A 269 -7.61 -18.83 -32.94
CA GLU A 269 -8.41 -17.60 -32.89
C GLU A 269 -9.79 -17.81 -32.25
N GLU A 270 -10.41 -18.98 -32.46
CA GLU A 270 -11.69 -19.35 -31.86
C GLU A 270 -11.65 -19.38 -30.33
N ALA A 271 -10.62 -19.96 -29.73
CA ALA A 271 -10.50 -20.03 -28.28
C ALA A 271 -10.23 -18.65 -27.66
N ARG A 272 -9.48 -17.79 -28.36
CA ARG A 272 -9.28 -16.38 -27.97
C ARG A 272 -10.61 -15.62 -27.99
N ASN A 273 -11.37 -15.73 -29.08
CA ASN A 273 -12.68 -15.07 -29.22
C ASN A 273 -13.67 -15.52 -28.13
N ILE A 274 -13.67 -16.82 -27.78
CA ILE A 274 -14.51 -17.33 -26.68
C ILE A 274 -14.10 -16.70 -25.35
N MET A 275 -12.80 -16.58 -25.08
CA MET A 275 -12.31 -15.95 -23.84
C MET A 275 -12.64 -14.45 -23.80
N GLU A 276 -12.43 -13.73 -24.89
CA GLU A 276 -12.78 -12.30 -25.00
C GLU A 276 -14.28 -12.08 -24.77
N THR A 277 -15.13 -12.93 -25.37
CA THR A 277 -16.59 -12.89 -25.13
C THR A 277 -16.93 -13.15 -23.65
N LYS A 278 -16.27 -14.13 -23.02
CA LYS A 278 -16.45 -14.40 -21.57
C LYS A 278 -16.00 -13.20 -20.73
N MET A 279 -14.88 -12.58 -21.09
CA MET A 279 -14.37 -11.40 -20.40
C MET A 279 -15.34 -10.23 -20.53
N GLU A 280 -15.90 -9.96 -21.70
CA GLU A 280 -16.92 -8.92 -21.90
C GLU A 280 -18.15 -9.16 -21.01
N GLN A 281 -18.64 -10.41 -20.92
CA GLN A 281 -19.74 -10.77 -20.02
C GLN A 281 -19.38 -10.55 -18.55
N LEU A 282 -18.15 -10.92 -18.14
CA LEU A 282 -17.66 -10.70 -16.79
C LEU A 282 -17.53 -9.20 -16.45
N VAL A 283 -17.11 -8.37 -17.40
CA VAL A 283 -17.06 -6.91 -17.23
C VAL A 283 -18.47 -6.35 -17.02
N ASN A 284 -19.45 -6.75 -17.84
CA ASN A 284 -20.83 -6.29 -17.67
C ASN A 284 -21.40 -6.68 -16.30
N ILE A 285 -21.15 -7.91 -15.84
CA ILE A 285 -21.55 -8.36 -14.50
C ILE A 285 -20.82 -7.58 -13.40
N TYR A 286 -19.55 -7.24 -13.61
CA TYR A 286 -18.78 -6.44 -12.67
C TYR A 286 -19.34 -5.02 -12.54
N ASP A 287 -19.64 -4.36 -13.66
CA ASP A 287 -20.25 -3.03 -13.69
C ASP A 287 -21.66 -3.06 -13.05
N ASP A 288 -22.48 -4.05 -13.40
CA ASP A 288 -23.79 -4.28 -12.77
C ASP A 288 -23.66 -4.52 -11.27
N ALA A 289 -22.63 -5.24 -10.82
CA ALA A 289 -22.39 -5.52 -9.41
C ALA A 289 -21.91 -4.27 -8.64
N LEU A 290 -21.14 -3.39 -9.27
CA LEU A 290 -20.73 -2.10 -8.69
C LEU A 290 -21.93 -1.16 -8.50
N ASP A 291 -22.86 -1.12 -9.45
CA ASP A 291 -24.11 -0.36 -9.32
C ASP A 291 -25.10 -1.04 -8.38
N ALA A 292 -25.11 -2.37 -8.35
CA ALA A 292 -25.88 -3.16 -7.40
C ALA A 292 -25.38 -2.94 -5.97
N ALA A 293 -24.10 -2.67 -5.72
CA ALA A 293 -23.65 -2.30 -4.37
C ALA A 293 -24.32 -1.01 -3.84
N LYS A 294 -24.89 -0.18 -4.74
CA LYS A 294 -25.66 1.04 -4.41
C LYS A 294 -27.17 0.80 -4.40
N THR A 295 -27.65 -0.37 -4.82
CA THR A 295 -29.08 -0.69 -4.92
C THR A 295 -29.39 -2.03 -4.21
N VAL A 296 -30.65 -2.36 -3.90
CA VAL A 296 -30.97 -3.62 -3.19
C VAL A 296 -30.93 -4.85 -4.13
N LYS A 297 -30.21 -4.77 -5.26
CA LYS A 297 -30.18 -5.82 -6.29
C LYS A 297 -29.11 -6.86 -5.96
N LYS A 298 -29.48 -8.15 -6.04
CA LYS A 298 -28.53 -9.26 -5.94
C LYS A 298 -28.01 -9.64 -7.33
N VAL A 299 -26.72 -9.43 -7.58
CA VAL A 299 -26.01 -9.90 -8.77
C VAL A 299 -25.25 -11.18 -8.42
N GLN A 300 -25.26 -12.17 -9.31
CA GLN A 300 -24.59 -13.46 -9.17
C GLN A 300 -23.81 -13.74 -10.45
N VAL A 301 -22.61 -14.32 -10.34
CA VAL A 301 -21.80 -14.73 -11.49
C VAL A 301 -22.26 -16.11 -11.97
N PRO A 302 -22.70 -16.27 -13.23
CA PRO A 302 -23.09 -17.57 -13.78
C PRO A 302 -21.96 -18.61 -13.72
N ASN A 303 -22.29 -19.86 -13.42
CA ASN A 303 -21.32 -20.96 -13.32
C ASN A 303 -20.50 -21.17 -14.61
N CYS A 304 -21.05 -20.84 -15.78
CA CYS A 304 -20.34 -20.95 -17.06
C CYS A 304 -19.20 -19.93 -17.25
N LEU A 305 -19.17 -18.88 -16.42
CA LEU A 305 -18.13 -17.85 -16.41
C LEU A 305 -17.08 -18.06 -15.31
N LEU A 306 -17.29 -19.04 -14.41
CA LEU A 306 -16.31 -19.40 -13.40
C LEU A 306 -15.12 -20.13 -14.02
N VAL A 307 -13.94 -19.88 -13.47
CA VAL A 307 -12.69 -20.52 -13.89
C VAL A 307 -12.29 -21.59 -12.87
N ASP A 308 -11.85 -22.74 -13.38
CA ASP A 308 -11.47 -23.90 -12.56
C ASP A 308 -10.08 -23.75 -11.92
N LEU A 309 -9.14 -23.16 -12.65
CA LEU A 309 -7.75 -22.95 -12.24
C LEU A 309 -7.38 -21.46 -12.29
N TYR A 310 -6.63 -21.00 -11.30
CA TYR A 310 -6.16 -19.62 -11.18
C TYR A 310 -4.65 -19.55 -11.41
N PRO A 311 -4.12 -18.44 -11.93
CA PRO A 311 -2.68 -18.27 -12.09
C PRO A 311 -1.98 -18.18 -10.72
N HIS A 312 -0.72 -18.62 -10.64
CA HIS A 312 0.03 -18.76 -9.38
C HIS A 312 0.29 -17.45 -8.63
N PHE A 313 0.27 -16.30 -9.33
CA PHE A 313 0.36 -14.99 -8.68
C PHE A 313 -0.89 -14.63 -7.85
N MET A 314 -2.00 -15.37 -8.01
CA MET A 314 -3.17 -15.27 -7.13
C MET A 314 -2.97 -16.19 -5.91
N ASP A 315 -1.95 -15.87 -5.12
CA ASP A 315 -1.44 -16.64 -3.97
C ASP A 315 -2.46 -16.93 -2.86
N GLN A 316 -3.58 -16.22 -2.84
CA GLN A 316 -4.72 -16.44 -1.93
C GLN A 316 -5.52 -17.69 -2.28
N LYS A 317 -5.37 -18.24 -3.48
CA LYS A 317 -6.09 -19.44 -3.94
C LYS A 317 -5.34 -20.71 -3.51
N PRO A 318 -6.07 -21.81 -3.22
CA PRO A 318 -5.43 -23.07 -2.81
C PRO A 318 -4.55 -23.61 -3.94
N LYS A 319 -3.36 -24.14 -3.59
CA LYS A 319 -2.35 -24.63 -4.56
C LYS A 319 -2.90 -25.65 -5.57
N GLU A 320 -3.87 -26.46 -5.15
CA GLU A 320 -4.54 -27.47 -5.99
C GLU A 320 -5.37 -26.86 -7.14
N LYS A 321 -5.75 -25.58 -7.01
CA LYS A 321 -6.49 -24.82 -8.03
C LYS A 321 -5.61 -23.78 -8.72
N THR A 322 -4.29 -23.99 -8.77
CA THR A 322 -3.37 -23.03 -9.38
C THR A 322 -2.55 -23.63 -10.52
N TYR A 323 -2.24 -22.80 -11.54
CA TYR A 323 -1.31 -23.11 -12.61
C TYR A 323 -0.18 -22.08 -12.67
N HIS A 324 0.97 -22.44 -13.22
CA HIS A 324 2.08 -21.53 -13.41
C HIS A 324 1.87 -20.67 -14.67
N SER A 325 1.71 -19.37 -14.48
CA SER A 325 1.51 -18.41 -15.56
C SER A 325 2.84 -17.88 -16.11
N THR A 326 2.94 -17.77 -17.43
CA THR A 326 4.05 -17.11 -18.11
C THR A 326 3.69 -15.69 -18.55
N SER A 327 2.62 -15.09 -18.01
CA SER A 327 2.24 -13.72 -18.33
C SER A 327 3.16 -12.74 -17.64
N ILE A 328 3.03 -11.45 -17.99
CA ILE A 328 3.74 -10.38 -17.28
C ILE A 328 3.51 -10.42 -15.76
N LEU A 329 2.29 -10.74 -15.29
CA LEU A 329 2.01 -10.83 -13.85
C LEU A 329 2.68 -12.06 -13.21
N GLY A 330 2.72 -13.18 -13.93
CA GLY A 330 3.47 -14.37 -13.52
C GLY A 330 4.97 -14.08 -13.38
N GLU A 331 5.56 -13.45 -14.40
CA GLU A 331 6.97 -13.06 -14.40
C GLU A 331 7.31 -12.07 -13.26
N ILE A 332 6.44 -11.10 -13.00
CA ILE A 332 6.58 -10.17 -11.87
C ILE A 332 6.63 -10.96 -10.56
N TYR A 333 5.67 -11.87 -10.35
CA TYR A 333 5.57 -12.66 -9.13
C TYR A 333 6.81 -13.52 -8.90
N ASP A 334 7.28 -14.24 -9.92
CA ASP A 334 8.44 -15.13 -9.84
C ASP A 334 9.74 -14.37 -9.58
N LYS A 335 9.89 -13.20 -10.23
CA LYS A 335 11.05 -12.33 -10.01
C LYS A 335 11.07 -11.82 -8.57
N VAL A 336 9.94 -11.41 -8.00
CA VAL A 336 9.87 -10.98 -6.60
C VAL A 336 10.19 -12.13 -5.65
N GLU A 337 9.64 -13.33 -5.88
CA GLU A 337 9.88 -14.50 -5.02
C GLU A 337 11.35 -14.94 -5.04
N SER A 338 12.02 -14.83 -6.19
CA SER A 338 13.46 -15.05 -6.34
C SER A 338 14.29 -14.09 -5.48
N PHE A 339 13.95 -12.80 -5.46
CA PHE A 339 14.63 -11.79 -4.65
C PHE A 339 14.40 -11.99 -3.15
N LYS A 340 13.15 -12.26 -2.76
CA LYS A 340 12.77 -12.57 -1.38
C LYS A 340 13.58 -13.74 -0.82
N SER A 341 13.75 -14.80 -1.61
CA SER A 341 14.56 -15.98 -1.26
C SER A 341 16.06 -15.67 -1.08
N LYS A 342 16.60 -14.66 -1.80
CA LYS A 342 17.98 -14.21 -1.63
C LYS A 342 18.16 -13.43 -0.33
N MET A 343 17.24 -12.50 -0.03
CA MET A 343 17.31 -11.64 1.16
C MET A 343 17.18 -12.41 2.48
N GLN A 344 16.41 -13.50 2.51
CA GLN A 344 16.26 -14.33 3.71
C GLN A 344 17.57 -14.95 4.22
N LYS A 345 18.65 -14.93 3.42
CA LYS A 345 19.96 -15.49 3.78
C LYS A 345 20.87 -14.51 4.54
N LEU A 346 20.46 -13.26 4.74
CA LEU A 346 21.26 -12.26 5.47
C LEU A 346 21.32 -12.60 6.97
N GLN A 347 22.53 -12.66 7.52
CA GLN A 347 22.79 -13.02 8.92
C GLN A 347 22.66 -11.79 9.84
N LEU A 348 22.14 -12.04 11.05
CA LEU A 348 22.09 -11.09 12.15
C LEU A 348 23.51 -10.88 12.70
N ILE A 349 23.96 -9.63 12.77
CA ILE A 349 25.24 -9.27 13.41
C ILE A 349 24.89 -8.54 14.69
N LYS A 350 25.32 -9.07 15.85
CA LYS A 350 25.18 -8.35 17.12
C LYS A 350 25.88 -7.01 16.99
N MET A 351 25.20 -5.91 17.31
CA MET A 351 25.85 -4.60 17.35
C MET A 351 27.09 -4.71 18.25
N PRO A 352 28.28 -4.31 17.77
CA PRO A 352 29.39 -4.11 18.68
C PRO A 352 28.99 -2.93 19.56
N LEU A 353 28.49 -3.24 20.76
CA LEU A 353 28.42 -2.25 21.84
C LEU A 353 29.77 -1.54 21.88
N PRO A 354 29.81 -0.21 22.12
CA PRO A 354 31.08 0.49 22.27
C PRO A 354 31.94 -0.27 23.27
N SER A 355 33.05 -0.81 22.80
CA SER A 355 33.85 -1.86 23.45
C SER A 355 34.50 -1.45 24.78
N TYR A 356 34.16 -0.27 25.30
CA TYR A 356 34.81 0.39 26.42
C TYR A 356 33.94 0.57 27.67
N ARG A 357 32.61 0.33 27.64
CA ARG A 357 31.80 0.36 28.87
C ARG A 357 31.61 -1.03 29.45
N VAL A 358 32.40 -1.33 30.49
CA VAL A 358 32.15 -2.47 31.36
C VAL A 358 30.88 -2.19 32.14
N VAL A 359 29.79 -2.87 31.77
CA VAL A 359 28.52 -2.76 32.50
C VAL A 359 28.73 -3.25 33.93
N GLN A 360 28.39 -2.41 34.91
CA GLN A 360 28.49 -2.78 36.32
C GLN A 360 27.51 -3.91 36.66
N LYS A 361 27.95 -4.87 37.47
CA LYS A 361 27.14 -6.02 37.89
C LYS A 361 25.88 -5.59 38.67
N SER A 362 25.97 -4.51 39.44
CA SER A 362 24.84 -3.89 40.14
C SER A 362 23.71 -3.46 39.19
N CYS A 363 24.05 -2.85 38.05
CA CYS A 363 23.08 -2.46 37.02
C CYS A 363 22.46 -3.68 36.35
N MET A 364 23.26 -4.72 36.09
CA MET A 364 22.78 -5.98 35.52
C MET A 364 21.79 -6.69 36.45
N ASP A 365 22.06 -6.75 37.75
CA ASP A 365 21.18 -7.42 38.71
C ASP A 365 19.86 -6.63 38.88
N LYS A 366 19.94 -5.30 38.96
CA LYS A 366 18.77 -4.40 39.04
C LYS A 366 17.85 -4.57 37.83
N TRP A 367 18.42 -4.47 36.63
CA TRP A 367 17.63 -4.55 35.39
C TRP A 367 17.26 -5.98 35.02
N GLY A 368 17.99 -6.99 35.50
CA GLY A 368 17.59 -8.40 35.38
C GLY A 368 16.27 -8.66 36.09
N TYR A 369 16.11 -8.16 37.32
CA TYR A 369 14.85 -8.25 38.07
C TYR A 369 13.71 -7.52 37.36
N HIS A 370 13.94 -6.28 36.91
CA HIS A 370 12.92 -5.51 36.19
C HIS A 370 12.54 -6.14 34.85
N PHE A 371 13.48 -6.78 34.15
CA PHE A 371 13.21 -7.51 32.91
C PHE A 371 12.31 -8.73 33.13
N ASP A 372 12.54 -9.49 34.21
CA ASP A 372 11.69 -10.65 34.52
C ASP A 372 10.27 -10.23 34.94
N GLN A 373 10.15 -9.09 35.65
CA GLN A 373 8.85 -8.47 35.90
C GLN A 373 8.18 -8.04 34.60
N TYR A 374 8.93 -7.40 33.71
CA TYR A 374 8.44 -6.93 32.42
C TYR A 374 7.88 -8.09 31.59
N LEU A 375 8.60 -9.20 31.50
CA LEU A 375 8.13 -10.39 30.80
C LEU A 375 6.83 -10.95 31.40
N THR A 376 6.73 -10.94 32.73
CA THR A 376 5.52 -11.41 33.43
C THR A 376 4.34 -10.51 33.13
N GLU A 377 4.51 -9.19 33.25
CA GLU A 377 3.47 -8.19 32.97
C GLU A 377 3.04 -8.23 31.49
N MET A 378 3.99 -8.36 30.57
CA MET A 378 3.70 -8.52 29.15
C MET A 378 2.94 -9.80 28.83
N SER A 379 3.29 -10.92 29.47
CA SER A 379 2.57 -12.18 29.29
C SER A 379 1.11 -12.11 29.79
N GLN A 380 0.85 -11.34 30.84
CA GLN A 380 -0.50 -11.11 31.36
C GLN A 380 -1.32 -10.26 30.38
N VAL A 381 -0.70 -9.23 29.79
CA VAL A 381 -1.35 -8.41 28.75
C VAL A 381 -1.74 -9.29 27.56
N VAL A 382 -0.79 -10.07 27.02
CA VAL A 382 -1.03 -11.02 25.92
C VAL A 382 -2.13 -12.04 26.26
N GLY A 383 -2.12 -12.59 27.48
CA GLY A 383 -3.14 -13.53 27.94
C GLY A 383 -4.55 -12.95 28.06
N SER A 384 -4.67 -11.62 28.19
CA SER A 384 -5.95 -10.91 28.28
C SER A 384 -6.52 -10.43 26.93
N VAL A 385 -5.84 -10.75 25.82
CA VAL A 385 -6.15 -10.28 24.45
C VAL A 385 -7.46 -10.85 23.88
N SER A 386 -8.00 -11.94 24.43
CA SER A 386 -9.19 -12.60 23.86
C SER A 386 -10.45 -11.73 23.81
N ASP A 387 -10.54 -10.65 24.60
CA ASP A 387 -11.78 -9.87 24.80
C ASP A 387 -11.66 -8.36 24.49
N LYS A 388 -10.55 -7.87 23.91
CA LYS A 388 -10.30 -6.42 23.73
C LYS A 388 -9.94 -6.02 22.29
N ASN A 389 -10.29 -4.79 21.91
CA ASN A 389 -9.93 -4.20 20.62
C ASN A 389 -8.41 -3.95 20.51
N VAL A 390 -7.87 -3.98 19.29
CA VAL A 390 -6.43 -3.76 19.00
C VAL A 390 -5.89 -2.46 19.59
N SER A 391 -6.69 -1.38 19.56
CA SER A 391 -6.33 -0.08 20.14
C SER A 391 -6.13 -0.14 21.67
N ASP A 392 -6.97 -0.90 22.38
CA ASP A 392 -6.90 -1.00 23.84
C ASP A 392 -5.68 -1.82 24.27
N ILE A 393 -5.34 -2.82 23.47
CA ILE A 393 -4.18 -3.68 23.66
C ILE A 393 -2.88 -2.86 23.47
N ASN A 394 -2.78 -2.09 22.39
CA ASN A 394 -1.62 -1.22 22.15
C ASN A 394 -1.43 -0.20 23.28
N LYS A 395 -2.53 0.34 23.81
CA LYS A 395 -2.47 1.23 24.98
C LYS A 395 -1.92 0.52 26.22
N THR A 396 -2.37 -0.69 26.52
CA THR A 396 -1.85 -1.46 27.66
C THR A 396 -0.37 -1.84 27.50
N TYR A 397 0.08 -2.15 26.28
CA TYR A 397 1.50 -2.37 26.01
C TYR A 397 2.33 -1.11 26.28
N GLN A 398 1.84 0.05 25.85
CA GLN A 398 2.52 1.32 26.08
C GLN A 398 2.58 1.70 27.56
N GLU A 399 1.54 1.40 28.34
CA GLU A 399 1.54 1.61 29.79
C GLU A 399 2.63 0.80 30.51
N VAL A 400 2.84 -0.45 30.09
CA VAL A 400 3.94 -1.28 30.62
C VAL A 400 5.30 -0.68 30.25
N ILE A 401 5.52 -0.28 28.99
CA ILE A 401 6.77 0.38 28.58
C ILE A 401 7.02 1.65 29.40
N ASP A 402 6.00 2.50 29.51
CA ASP A 402 6.09 3.80 30.17
C ASP A 402 6.50 3.65 31.64
N LYS A 403 6.01 2.62 32.34
CA LYS A 403 6.44 2.28 33.70
C LYS A 403 7.95 2.03 33.78
N TYR A 404 8.53 1.27 32.84
CA TYR A 404 9.97 1.02 32.85
C TYR A 404 10.79 2.22 32.37
N LYS A 405 10.24 3.07 31.48
CA LYS A 405 10.83 4.37 31.14
C LYS A 405 10.91 5.28 32.37
N GLU A 406 9.84 5.36 33.16
CA GLU A 406 9.82 6.13 34.40
C GLU A 406 10.85 5.62 35.41
N ILE A 407 11.05 4.31 35.52
CA ILE A 407 12.10 3.72 36.37
C ILE A 407 13.50 4.12 35.87
N LEU A 408 13.75 4.07 34.56
CA LEU A 408 15.04 4.43 33.98
C LEU A 408 15.35 5.93 34.10
N TYR A 409 14.39 6.79 33.77
CA TYR A 409 14.61 8.24 33.69
C TYR A 409 14.22 9.01 34.97
N GLY A 410 13.84 8.31 36.06
CA GLY A 410 13.62 8.93 37.37
C GLY A 410 12.25 9.62 37.51
N GLY A 411 11.18 8.97 37.06
CA GLY A 411 9.79 9.42 37.18
C GLY A 411 9.28 10.20 35.96
N VAL A 412 10.04 10.26 34.87
CA VAL A 412 9.64 10.87 33.59
C VAL A 412 9.73 9.85 32.46
N LYS A 413 8.99 10.08 31.37
CA LYS A 413 8.96 9.17 30.22
C LYS A 413 9.99 9.48 29.13
N GLU A 414 10.44 10.73 29.07
CA GLU A 414 11.37 11.24 28.06
C GLU A 414 12.76 11.44 28.67
N PHE A 415 13.80 10.96 27.98
CA PHE A 415 15.18 11.08 28.45
C PHE A 415 15.59 12.54 28.67
N LYS A 416 15.23 13.43 27.73
CA LYS A 416 15.58 14.86 27.76
C LYS A 416 15.00 15.62 28.96
N ARG A 417 13.97 15.09 29.62
CA ARG A 417 13.34 15.68 30.81
C ARG A 417 13.85 15.10 32.11
N SER A 418 14.75 14.10 32.05
CA SER A 418 15.30 13.47 33.23
C SER A 418 16.17 14.46 34.01
N THR A 419 16.05 14.41 35.34
CA THR A 419 16.93 15.13 36.26
C THR A 419 18.12 14.28 36.73
N ARG A 420 18.18 13.00 36.31
CA ARG A 420 19.28 12.09 36.64
C ARG A 420 20.53 12.43 35.84
N LEU A 421 21.69 12.01 36.35
CA LEU A 421 22.96 12.17 35.65
C LEU A 421 22.98 11.28 34.39
N ASN A 422 23.25 11.87 33.22
CA ASN A 422 23.28 11.15 31.94
C ASN A 422 24.18 9.91 31.95
N PHE A 423 25.33 9.98 32.64
CA PHE A 423 26.26 8.85 32.74
C PHE A 423 25.65 7.62 33.42
N GLU A 424 24.87 7.81 34.49
CA GLU A 424 24.17 6.71 35.17
C GLU A 424 23.09 6.10 34.28
N ILE A 425 22.36 6.94 33.55
CA ILE A 425 21.35 6.47 32.61
C ILE A 425 22.00 5.66 31.49
N TYR A 426 23.15 6.10 30.94
CA TYR A 426 23.85 5.35 29.90
C TYR A 426 24.35 3.99 30.39
N ASP A 427 24.85 3.89 31.62
CA ASP A 427 25.29 2.61 32.19
C ASP A 427 24.12 1.65 32.40
N GLU A 428 22.99 2.16 32.91
CA GLU A 428 21.75 1.38 33.03
C GLU A 428 21.19 0.98 31.66
N ALA A 429 21.20 1.87 30.66
CA ALA A 429 20.78 1.59 29.29
C ALA A 429 21.64 0.51 28.62
N CYS A 430 22.97 0.56 28.83
CA CYS A 430 23.88 -0.50 28.35
C CYS A 430 23.60 -1.85 29.03
N ALA A 431 23.24 -1.84 30.31
CA ALA A 431 22.84 -3.05 31.03
C ALA A 431 21.56 -3.66 30.45
N ILE A 432 20.54 -2.82 30.24
CA ILE A 432 19.27 -3.22 29.59
C ILE A 432 19.54 -3.83 28.23
N TYR A 433 20.31 -3.15 27.37
CA TYR A 433 20.65 -3.64 26.04
C TYR A 433 21.36 -5.01 26.13
N LYS A 434 22.36 -5.15 27.00
CA LYS A 434 23.07 -6.42 27.13
C LYS A 434 22.15 -7.56 27.60
N LEU A 435 21.33 -7.30 28.62
CA LEU A 435 20.40 -8.28 29.17
C LEU A 435 19.38 -8.76 28.14
N ASP A 436 18.75 -7.82 27.43
CA ASP A 436 17.71 -8.12 26.45
C ASP A 436 18.31 -8.94 25.29
N TYR A 437 19.50 -8.56 24.80
CA TYR A 437 20.15 -9.28 23.70
C TYR A 437 20.67 -10.66 24.12
N ASP A 438 21.24 -10.79 25.31
CA ASP A 438 21.73 -12.08 25.78
C ASP A 438 20.56 -13.08 25.98
N LYS A 439 19.44 -12.63 26.58
CA LYS A 439 18.23 -13.46 26.73
C LYS A 439 17.54 -13.76 25.40
N THR A 440 17.41 -12.81 24.50
CA THR A 440 16.79 -13.05 23.17
C THR A 440 17.65 -13.93 22.27
N CYS A 441 18.98 -13.89 22.39
CA CYS A 441 19.89 -14.84 21.75
C CYS A 441 19.64 -16.28 22.24
N GLU A 442 19.50 -16.48 23.55
CA GLU A 442 19.16 -17.80 24.13
C GLU A 442 17.81 -18.33 23.61
N MET A 443 16.83 -17.44 23.42
CA MET A 443 15.50 -17.79 22.91
C MET A 443 15.40 -17.89 21.38
N ARG A 444 16.49 -17.64 20.63
CA ARG A 444 16.49 -17.52 19.15
C ARG A 444 15.50 -16.48 18.60
N MET A 445 15.21 -15.46 19.39
CA MET A 445 14.27 -14.38 19.07
C MET A 445 15.00 -13.04 18.97
N ALA A 446 16.18 -13.00 18.33
CA ALA A 446 17.06 -11.83 18.31
C ALA A 446 16.44 -10.55 17.71
N GLY A 447 15.35 -10.66 16.93
CA GLY A 447 14.58 -9.50 16.44
C GLY A 447 13.64 -8.88 17.49
N TYR A 448 13.42 -9.57 18.61
CA TYR A 448 12.51 -9.16 19.69
C TYR A 448 13.23 -8.45 20.83
N CYS A 449 14.30 -7.69 20.54
CA CYS A 449 14.95 -6.81 21.51
C CYS A 449 14.13 -5.53 21.76
N TRP A 450 12.82 -5.73 21.93
CA TRP A 450 11.82 -4.68 22.01
C TRP A 450 11.96 -3.91 23.32
N PHE A 451 12.30 -4.59 24.41
CA PHE A 451 12.47 -3.94 25.72
C PHE A 451 13.61 -2.92 25.71
N ALA A 452 14.77 -3.28 25.16
CA ALA A 452 15.93 -2.40 25.13
C ALA A 452 15.67 -1.11 24.35
N TRP A 453 15.12 -1.20 23.15
CA TRP A 453 14.91 -0.02 22.32
C TRP A 453 13.67 0.77 22.71
N HIS A 454 12.59 0.13 23.17
CA HIS A 454 11.41 0.87 23.62
C HIS A 454 11.63 1.55 24.97
N VAL A 455 12.42 1.00 25.89
CA VAL A 455 12.68 1.63 27.19
C VAL A 455 13.90 2.56 27.14
N ALA A 456 15.03 2.08 26.63
CA ALA A 456 16.31 2.78 26.68
C ALA A 456 16.76 3.39 25.33
N GLY A 457 15.94 3.30 24.28
CA GLY A 457 16.33 3.68 22.92
C GLY A 457 16.80 5.13 22.77
N GLU A 458 16.18 6.08 23.45
CA GLU A 458 16.60 7.50 23.42
C GLU A 458 18.02 7.67 23.96
N ALA A 459 18.31 7.09 25.13
CA ALA A 459 19.62 7.14 25.76
C ALA A 459 20.68 6.38 24.94
N LEU A 460 20.31 5.23 24.35
CA LEU A 460 21.19 4.45 23.48
C LEU A 460 21.53 5.21 22.19
N CYS A 461 20.55 5.88 21.57
CA CYS A 461 20.76 6.69 20.38
C CYS A 461 21.69 7.88 20.66
N GLU A 462 21.50 8.58 21.78
CA GLU A 462 22.40 9.66 22.18
C GLU A 462 23.83 9.16 22.45
N LEU A 463 23.96 8.00 23.11
CA LEU A 463 25.26 7.35 23.33
C LEU A 463 25.95 6.98 22.00
N CYS A 464 25.19 6.48 21.02
CA CYS A 464 25.69 6.23 19.67
C CYS A 464 26.16 7.52 18.97
N GLN A 465 25.45 8.64 19.13
CA GLN A 465 25.88 9.93 18.58
C GLN A 465 27.16 10.42 19.23
N LEU A 466 27.24 10.39 20.56
CA LEU A 466 28.39 10.84 21.33
C LEU A 466 29.65 10.02 21.03
N SER A 467 29.52 8.69 20.87
CA SER A 467 30.64 7.82 20.50
C SER A 467 31.18 8.14 19.10
N ARG A 468 30.31 8.47 18.14
CA ARG A 468 30.71 8.87 16.79
C ARG A 468 31.40 10.22 16.73
N LEU A 469 31.01 11.15 17.59
CA LEU A 469 31.60 12.48 17.69
C LEU A 469 32.91 12.51 18.50
N GLY A 470 33.35 11.36 19.03
CA GLY A 470 34.60 11.24 19.79
C GLY A 470 34.57 11.88 21.18
N PHE A 471 33.38 12.20 21.71
CA PHE A 471 33.22 12.83 23.02
C PHE A 471 33.24 11.83 24.19
N ILE A 472 33.41 10.54 23.92
CA ILE A 472 33.50 9.52 24.95
C ILE A 472 34.95 9.02 25.02
N ILE A 473 35.69 9.56 25.99
CA ILE A 473 36.94 9.02 26.53
C ILE A 473 36.60 8.26 27.80
#